data_AF-A0A5N8XXF4-F1
#
_entry.id   AF-A0A5N8XXF4-F1
#
_cell.length_a   1.000
_cell.length_b   1.000
_cell.length_c   1.000
_cell.angle_alpha   90.00
_cell.angle_beta   90.00
_cell.angle_gamma   90.00
#
_symmetry.space_group_name_H-M   'P 1'
#
loop_
_entity.id
_entity.type
_entity.pdbx_description
1 polymer ?
#
loop_
_entity_poly.entity_id
_entity_poly.type
_entity_poly.pdbx_seq_one_letter_code
_entity_poly.pdbx_strand_id
1 'polypeptide(L)'
;MRVSPVLPVVAVIAMLALPVAPGGEGGATAADAMSGLLVLWCGIRLVRDRRRPLSRTAAVVLGLPVLGLALAVAGAAPLGSWPTGFARYLQIFVLVPAAVLLSVRGRADFRVLAWSLVGLALWQGAVGVHQYVTGTGASYAGADIRAVGTFGPTDVMGMATVVSFGLVCAVGLALGSVSDVAPARQRVVAALCAVVLVVPLAVSFSRGAWIATAVACGLQVLLAGLRRAVGVFTA
;
A
#
# COMPACT_ATOMS: atom_id res chain seq x y z
N MET A 1 -2.34 -15.94 24.23
CA MET A 1 -3.04 -15.19 23.15
C MET A 1 -2.28 -15.42 21.83
N ARG A 2 -2.88 -16.06 20.83
CA ARG A 2 -2.25 -16.19 19.51
C ARG A 2 -2.53 -14.90 18.73
N VAL A 3 -1.56 -13.99 18.71
CA VAL A 3 -1.58 -12.77 17.88
C VAL A 3 -1.79 -13.20 16.42
N SER A 4 -2.79 -12.63 15.74
CA SER A 4 -3.01 -12.93 14.33
C SER A 4 -1.74 -12.62 13.54
N PRO A 5 -1.28 -13.51 12.65
CA PRO A 5 -0.03 -13.33 11.89
C PRO A 5 -0.03 -12.07 11.02
N VAL A 6 -1.19 -11.47 10.77
CA VAL A 6 -1.34 -10.25 9.97
C VAL A 6 -1.05 -8.97 10.76
N LEU A 7 -1.08 -9.00 12.09
CA LEU A 7 -0.94 -7.81 12.93
C LEU A 7 0.40 -7.08 12.78
N PRO A 8 1.55 -7.75 12.62
CA PRO A 8 2.81 -7.06 12.31
C PRO A 8 2.76 -6.26 11.01
N VAL A 9 2.01 -6.72 9.99
CA VAL A 9 1.79 -5.97 8.75
C VAL A 9 0.94 -4.73 9.00
N VAL A 10 -0.11 -4.84 9.82
CA VAL A 10 -0.92 -3.69 10.24
C VAL A 10 -0.07 -2.65 10.96
N ALA A 11 0.89 -3.08 11.80
CA ALA A 11 1.83 -2.19 12.45
C ALA A 11 2.73 -1.45 11.44
N VAL A 12 3.23 -2.12 10.40
CA VAL A 12 3.95 -1.47 9.29
C VAL A 12 3.08 -0.40 8.63
N ILE A 13 1.83 -0.73 8.30
CA ILE A 13 0.87 0.21 7.68
C ILE A 13 0.64 1.42 8.59
N ALA A 14 0.49 1.21 9.90
CA ALA A 14 0.32 2.29 10.87
C ALA A 14 1.55 3.20 10.94
N MET A 15 2.77 2.63 10.86
CA MET A 15 4.01 3.42 10.86
C MET A 15 4.16 4.32 9.62
N LEU A 16 3.51 3.98 8.49
CA LEU A 16 3.46 4.84 7.30
C LEU A 16 2.59 6.10 7.50
N ALA A 17 1.83 6.19 8.58
CA ALA A 17 1.07 7.40 8.92
C ALA A 17 1.95 8.51 9.53
N LEU A 18 3.17 8.17 9.95
CA LEU A 18 4.09 9.11 10.58
C LEU A 18 4.70 10.06 9.54
N PRO A 19 5.03 11.30 9.93
CA PRO A 19 5.75 12.22 9.06
C PRO A 19 7.16 11.71 8.77
N VAL A 20 7.58 11.85 7.51
CA VAL A 20 8.97 11.62 7.12
C VAL A 20 9.78 12.84 7.57
N ALA A 21 10.84 12.63 8.34
CA ALA A 21 11.65 13.73 8.88
C ALA A 21 12.32 14.55 7.75
N PRO A 22 12.33 15.89 7.84
CA PRO A 22 13.02 16.75 6.88
C PRO A 22 14.52 16.40 6.80
N GLY A 23 15.06 16.28 5.58
CA GLY A 23 16.48 15.94 5.34
C GLY A 23 16.79 14.44 5.24
N GLY A 24 15.80 13.57 5.40
CA GLY A 24 15.95 12.11 5.23
C GLY A 24 15.83 11.61 3.79
N GLU A 25 16.34 12.35 2.80
CA GLU A 25 16.30 11.92 1.39
C GLU A 25 16.92 10.53 1.24
N GLY A 26 16.10 9.53 0.89
CA GLY A 26 16.54 8.14 0.74
C GLY A 26 16.98 7.43 2.03
N GLY A 27 16.75 8.03 3.21
CA GLY A 27 17.05 7.44 4.51
C GLY A 27 16.04 6.37 4.96
N ALA A 28 16.44 5.51 5.90
CA ALA A 28 15.56 4.51 6.49
C ALA A 28 14.54 5.19 7.43
N THR A 29 13.27 4.87 7.26
CA THR A 29 12.15 5.37 8.06
C THR A 29 11.79 4.39 9.20
N ALA A 30 10.95 4.84 10.14
CA ALA A 30 10.36 3.94 11.14
C ALA A 30 9.58 2.78 10.50
N ALA A 31 8.93 3.01 9.35
CA ALA A 31 8.25 1.96 8.59
C ALA A 31 9.24 0.98 7.95
N ASP A 32 10.43 1.43 7.50
CA ASP A 32 11.49 0.55 7.00
C ASP A 32 12.02 -0.36 8.12
N ALA A 33 12.25 0.18 9.32
CA ALA A 33 12.66 -0.62 10.47
C ALA A 33 11.58 -1.65 10.87
N MET A 34 10.31 -1.22 10.93
CA MET A 34 9.19 -2.11 11.27
C MET A 34 8.99 -3.21 10.22
N SER A 35 9.15 -2.89 8.93
CA SER A 35 9.04 -3.88 7.86
C SER A 35 10.23 -4.87 7.86
N GLY A 36 11.42 -4.43 8.26
CA GLY A 36 12.55 -5.30 8.55
C GLY A 36 12.27 -6.28 9.68
N LEU A 37 11.67 -5.81 10.79
CA LEU A 37 11.24 -6.67 11.90
C LEU A 37 10.18 -7.69 11.47
N LEU A 38 9.21 -7.28 10.64
CA LEU A 38 8.22 -8.18 10.04
C LEU A 38 8.89 -9.30 9.21
N VAL A 39 9.87 -8.95 8.37
CA VAL A 39 10.62 -9.91 7.55
C VAL A 39 11.38 -10.90 8.44
N LEU A 40 12.12 -10.41 9.44
CA LEU A 40 12.85 -11.26 10.38
C LEU A 40 11.92 -12.18 11.15
N TRP A 41 10.79 -11.67 11.63
CA TRP A 41 9.78 -12.46 12.33
C TRP A 41 9.22 -13.58 11.44
N CYS A 42 8.89 -13.28 10.18
CA CYS A 42 8.45 -14.28 9.20
C CYS A 42 9.53 -15.34 8.94
N GLY A 43 10.78 -14.92 8.77
CA GLY A 43 11.93 -15.81 8.55
C GLY A 43 12.16 -16.77 9.72
N ILE A 44 12.14 -16.26 10.95
CA ILE A 44 12.27 -17.08 12.17
C ILE A 44 11.13 -18.09 12.25
N ARG A 45 9.88 -17.68 11.98
CA ARG A 45 8.74 -18.60 11.96
C ARG A 45 8.90 -19.68 10.89
N LEU A 46 9.37 -19.32 9.69
CA LEU A 46 9.56 -20.26 8.60
C LEU A 46 10.59 -21.35 8.96
N VAL A 47 11.73 -20.94 9.55
CA VAL A 47 12.79 -21.84 10.00
C VAL A 47 12.31 -22.74 11.15
N ARG A 48 11.59 -22.18 12.12
CA ARG A 48 11.06 -22.93 13.28
C ARG A 48 9.96 -23.90 12.90
N ASP A 49 9.01 -23.48 12.07
CA ASP A 49 7.86 -24.29 11.68
C ASP A 49 8.23 -25.35 10.62
N ARG A 50 9.41 -25.21 9.96
CA ARG A 50 9.93 -26.08 8.87
C ARG A 50 8.94 -26.31 7.71
N ARG A 51 7.99 -25.40 7.51
CA ARG A 51 7.02 -25.48 6.41
C ARG A 51 7.57 -24.76 5.18
N ARG A 52 7.17 -25.21 3.98
CA ARG A 52 7.38 -24.49 2.72
C ARG A 52 6.05 -23.94 2.21
N PRO A 53 5.57 -22.81 2.76
CA PRO A 53 4.23 -22.30 2.49
C PRO A 53 4.10 -21.59 1.13
N LEU A 54 5.20 -21.18 0.51
CA LEU A 54 5.16 -20.52 -0.80
C LEU A 54 5.04 -21.55 -1.93
N SER A 55 4.10 -21.31 -2.85
CA SER A 55 4.00 -22.09 -4.08
C SER A 55 5.20 -21.82 -4.99
N ARG A 56 5.47 -22.73 -5.94
CA ARG A 56 6.52 -22.54 -6.95
C ARG A 56 6.31 -21.23 -7.72
N THR A 57 5.07 -20.95 -8.12
CA THR A 57 4.71 -19.71 -8.82
C THR A 57 5.03 -18.47 -7.99
N ALA A 58 4.67 -18.46 -6.70
CA ALA A 58 4.98 -17.34 -5.81
C ALA A 58 6.50 -17.14 -5.68
N ALA A 59 7.26 -18.22 -5.54
CA ALA A 59 8.72 -18.16 -5.48
C ALA A 59 9.35 -17.59 -6.77
N VAL A 60 8.85 -17.98 -7.95
CA VAL A 60 9.33 -17.46 -9.23
C VAL A 60 9.00 -15.97 -9.37
N VAL A 61 7.75 -15.58 -9.12
CA VAL A 61 7.30 -14.18 -9.24
C VAL A 61 8.08 -13.27 -8.30
N LEU A 62 8.30 -13.69 -7.05
CA LEU A 62 9.09 -12.95 -6.07
C LEU A 62 10.60 -12.99 -6.36
N GLY A 63 11.09 -14.01 -7.06
CA GLY A 63 12.50 -14.15 -7.44
C GLY A 63 12.90 -13.29 -8.65
N LEU A 64 11.97 -13.00 -9.56
CA LEU A 64 12.25 -12.19 -10.76
C LEU A 64 12.83 -10.80 -10.44
N PRO A 65 12.30 -10.01 -9.48
CA PRO A 65 12.92 -8.75 -9.08
C PRO A 65 14.35 -8.91 -8.54
N VAL A 66 14.67 -10.03 -7.87
CA VAL A 66 16.04 -10.29 -7.37
C VAL A 66 17.02 -10.36 -8.53
N LEU A 67 16.64 -11.02 -9.62
CA LEU A 67 17.47 -11.11 -10.83
C LEU A 67 17.68 -9.74 -11.46
N GLY A 68 16.61 -8.94 -11.60
CA GLY A 68 16.70 -7.59 -12.13
C GLY A 68 17.61 -6.69 -11.28
N LEU A 69 17.49 -6.77 -9.95
CA LEU A 69 18.35 -6.02 -9.03
C LEU A 69 19.81 -6.49 -9.08
N ALA A 70 20.05 -7.80 -9.18
CA ALA A 70 21.40 -8.35 -9.28
C ALA A 70 22.08 -7.91 -10.58
N LEU A 71 21.35 -7.91 -11.71
CA LEU A 71 21.85 -7.40 -12.98
C LEU A 71 22.11 -5.90 -12.93
N ALA A 72 21.21 -5.12 -12.31
CA ALA A 72 21.39 -3.68 -12.15
C ALA A 72 22.64 -3.35 -11.33
N VAL A 73 22.88 -4.08 -10.24
CA VAL A 73 24.10 -3.93 -9.42
C VAL A 73 25.35 -4.36 -10.17
N ALA A 74 25.31 -5.46 -10.92
CA ALA A 74 26.44 -5.93 -11.71
C ALA A 74 26.89 -4.92 -12.78
N GLY A 75 25.96 -4.10 -13.28
CA GLY A 75 26.24 -3.02 -14.23
C GLY A 75 26.57 -1.66 -13.61
N ALA A 76 26.52 -1.52 -12.28
CA ALA A 76 26.71 -0.24 -11.60
C ALA A 76 28.18 0.02 -11.23
N ALA A 77 28.69 1.21 -11.56
CA ALA A 77 29.99 1.72 -11.10
C ALA A 77 29.79 2.97 -10.23
N PRO A 78 30.61 3.18 -9.17
CA PRO A 78 31.74 2.38 -8.71
C PRO A 78 31.35 1.18 -7.82
N LEU A 79 32.23 0.17 -7.80
CA LEU A 79 32.08 -1.03 -6.98
C LEU A 79 32.12 -0.66 -5.48
N GLY A 80 30.99 -0.75 -4.80
CA GLY A 80 30.90 -0.56 -3.34
C GLY A 80 29.82 0.41 -2.86
N SER A 81 29.19 1.19 -3.74
CA SER A 81 28.11 2.13 -3.39
C SER A 81 26.71 1.50 -3.40
N TRP A 82 26.59 0.24 -3.83
CA TRP A 82 25.33 -0.46 -4.03
C TRP A 82 24.73 -1.19 -2.81
N PRO A 83 25.45 -1.59 -1.73
CA PRO A 83 24.90 -2.50 -0.72
C PRO A 83 23.64 -1.97 -0.02
N THR A 84 23.61 -0.68 0.32
CA THR A 84 22.48 -0.04 1.00
C THR A 84 21.25 0.07 0.09
N GLY A 85 21.44 0.52 -1.15
CA GLY A 85 20.37 0.60 -2.15
C GLY A 85 19.82 -0.78 -2.52
N PHE A 86 20.70 -1.75 -2.75
CA PHE A 86 20.32 -3.13 -3.07
C PHE A 86 19.53 -3.79 -1.92
N ALA A 87 20.00 -3.66 -0.68
CA ALA A 87 19.30 -4.19 0.49
C ALA A 87 17.90 -3.57 0.63
N ARG A 88 17.80 -2.23 0.45
CA ARG A 88 16.52 -1.52 0.49
C ARG A 88 15.57 -2.00 -0.61
N TYR A 89 16.04 -2.14 -1.84
CA TYR A 89 15.21 -2.61 -2.94
C TYR A 89 14.79 -4.07 -2.78
N LEU A 90 15.68 -4.93 -2.28
CA LEU A 90 15.34 -6.31 -1.95
C LEU A 90 14.28 -6.37 -0.86
N GLN A 91 14.39 -5.50 0.16
CA GLN A 91 13.38 -5.38 1.21
C GLN A 91 12.02 -4.98 0.63
N ILE A 92 11.96 -3.89 -0.13
CA ILE A 92 10.70 -3.31 -0.63
C ILE A 92 10.04 -4.20 -1.68
N PHE A 93 10.80 -4.74 -2.65
CA PHE A 93 10.23 -5.45 -3.79
C PHE A 93 10.09 -6.96 -3.60
N VAL A 94 10.79 -7.55 -2.62
CA VAL A 94 10.83 -9.01 -2.47
C VAL A 94 10.46 -9.45 -1.07
N LEU A 95 11.22 -9.02 -0.05
CA LEU A 95 11.09 -9.56 1.29
C LEU A 95 9.79 -9.13 1.97
N VAL A 96 9.41 -7.86 1.86
CA VAL A 96 8.16 -7.35 2.42
C VAL A 96 6.94 -7.97 1.73
N PRO A 97 6.83 -7.99 0.38
CA PRO A 97 5.74 -8.71 -0.30
C PRO A 97 5.65 -10.19 0.10
N ALA A 98 6.80 -10.89 0.20
CA ALA A 98 6.84 -12.26 0.67
C ALA A 98 6.30 -12.39 2.11
N ALA A 99 6.75 -11.52 3.01
CA ALA A 99 6.32 -11.52 4.41
C ALA A 99 4.81 -11.25 4.55
N VAL A 100 4.25 -10.34 3.74
CA VAL A 100 2.80 -10.10 3.69
C VAL A 100 2.06 -11.35 3.23
N LEU A 101 2.50 -12.01 2.15
CA LEU A 101 1.90 -13.25 1.66
C LEU A 101 1.94 -14.38 2.71
N LEU A 102 3.04 -14.49 3.46
CA LEU A 102 3.20 -15.46 4.54
C LEU A 102 2.31 -15.16 5.77
N SER A 103 1.93 -13.89 5.92
CA SER A 103 1.15 -13.39 7.06
C SER A 103 -0.36 -13.52 6.83
N VAL A 104 -0.82 -13.45 5.58
CA VAL A 104 -2.24 -13.57 5.23
C VAL A 104 -2.64 -15.05 5.13
N ARG A 105 -3.49 -15.54 6.03
CA ARG A 105 -3.94 -16.94 6.03
C ARG A 105 -5.31 -17.16 5.39
N GLY A 106 -6.05 -16.09 5.16
CA GLY A 106 -7.37 -16.19 4.55
C GLY A 106 -8.03 -14.83 4.32
N ARG A 107 -9.30 -14.88 3.93
CA ARG A 107 -10.07 -13.69 3.55
C ARG A 107 -10.25 -12.69 4.71
N ALA A 108 -10.34 -13.16 5.95
CA ALA A 108 -10.47 -12.29 7.11
C ALA A 108 -9.21 -11.44 7.32
N ASP A 109 -8.03 -12.04 7.25
CA ASP A 109 -6.75 -11.33 7.35
C ASP A 109 -6.60 -10.32 6.20
N PHE A 110 -6.97 -10.72 4.98
CA PHE A 110 -6.96 -9.80 3.83
C PHE A 110 -7.89 -8.60 4.05
N ARG A 111 -9.10 -8.80 4.61
CA ARG A 111 -10.01 -7.69 4.93
C ARG A 111 -9.42 -6.74 5.97
N VAL A 112 -8.73 -7.27 6.98
CA VAL A 112 -8.05 -6.43 7.98
C VAL A 112 -6.99 -5.56 7.30
N LEU A 113 -6.18 -6.11 6.39
CA LEU A 113 -5.21 -5.33 5.64
C LEU A 113 -5.87 -4.30 4.73
N ALA A 114 -6.92 -4.68 4.01
CA ALA A 114 -7.65 -3.77 3.13
C ALA A 114 -8.24 -2.59 3.92
N TRP A 115 -8.88 -2.83 5.06
CA TRP A 115 -9.37 -1.76 5.93
C TRP A 115 -8.24 -0.93 6.55
N SER A 116 -7.09 -1.53 6.85
CA SER A 116 -5.92 -0.80 7.34
C SER A 116 -5.38 0.17 6.28
N LEU A 117 -5.33 -0.26 5.02
CA LEU A 117 -4.95 0.60 3.88
C LEU A 117 -5.99 1.71 3.64
N VAL A 118 -7.29 1.41 3.75
CA VAL A 118 -8.34 2.44 3.71
C VAL A 118 -8.16 3.47 4.83
N GLY A 119 -7.91 3.02 6.06
CA GLY A 119 -7.66 3.90 7.20
C GLY A 119 -6.44 4.79 7.00
N LEU A 120 -5.32 4.21 6.54
CA LEU A 120 -4.11 4.97 6.21
C LEU A 120 -4.37 5.98 5.08
N ALA A 121 -5.10 5.59 4.05
CA ALA A 121 -5.46 6.47 2.94
C ALA A 121 -6.36 7.64 3.38
N LEU A 122 -7.33 7.39 4.26
CA LEU A 122 -8.17 8.45 4.82
C LEU A 122 -7.35 9.42 5.66
N TRP A 123 -6.41 8.92 6.47
CA TRP A 123 -5.49 9.76 7.23
C TRP A 123 -4.62 10.62 6.32
N GLN A 124 -3.90 10.00 5.39
CA GLN A 124 -3.01 10.70 4.46
C GLN A 124 -3.78 11.67 3.57
N GLY A 125 -4.96 11.27 3.12
CA GLY A 125 -5.86 12.10 2.33
C GLY A 125 -6.41 13.29 3.12
N ALA A 126 -6.78 13.12 4.38
CA ALA A 126 -7.23 14.22 5.23
C ALA A 126 -6.12 15.26 5.45
N VAL A 127 -4.90 14.81 5.75
CA VAL A 127 -3.72 15.70 5.85
C VAL A 127 -3.48 16.41 4.51
N GLY A 128 -3.56 15.69 3.39
CA GLY A 128 -3.37 16.25 2.05
C GLY A 128 -4.44 17.28 1.66
N VAL A 129 -5.71 17.03 1.96
CA VAL A 129 -6.79 17.99 1.71
C VAL A 129 -6.63 19.23 2.60
N HIS A 130 -6.24 19.05 3.85
CA HIS A 130 -5.90 20.18 4.72
C HIS A 130 -4.79 21.04 4.10
N GLN A 131 -3.70 20.42 3.65
CA GLN A 131 -2.60 21.11 2.96
C GLN A 131 -3.06 21.91 1.73
N TYR A 132 -3.91 21.30 0.89
CA TYR A 132 -4.48 21.96 -0.29
C TYR A 132 -5.32 23.20 0.09
N VAL A 133 -6.20 23.06 1.08
CA VAL A 133 -7.11 24.15 1.49
C VAL A 133 -6.36 25.28 2.20
N THR A 134 -5.31 24.99 2.96
CA THR A 134 -4.54 26.00 3.70
C THR A 134 -3.36 26.57 2.92
N GLY A 135 -3.09 26.10 1.70
CA GLY A 135 -1.93 26.54 0.92
C GLY A 135 -0.59 26.14 1.57
N THR A 136 -0.55 24.99 2.24
CA THR A 136 0.65 24.44 2.90
C THR A 136 1.12 23.14 2.24
N GLY A 137 0.64 22.88 1.03
CA GLY A 137 1.05 21.73 0.21
C GLY A 137 2.42 21.93 -0.42
N ALA A 138 2.78 21.00 -1.31
CA ALA A 138 3.95 21.16 -2.16
C ALA A 138 3.67 22.11 -3.33
N SER A 139 4.72 22.74 -3.85
CA SER A 139 4.60 23.59 -5.02
C SER A 139 4.16 22.81 -6.26
N TYR A 140 3.15 23.32 -6.95
CA TYR A 140 2.67 22.82 -8.23
C TYR A 140 2.20 23.99 -9.09
N ALA A 141 2.77 24.10 -10.28
CA ALA A 141 2.56 25.24 -11.18
C ALA A 141 2.77 26.62 -10.51
N GLY A 142 3.72 26.71 -9.57
CA GLY A 142 4.07 27.95 -8.88
C GLY A 142 3.21 28.27 -7.64
N ALA A 143 2.31 27.39 -7.22
CA ALA A 143 1.50 27.56 -6.02
C ALA A 143 1.62 26.36 -5.06
N ASP A 144 1.61 26.60 -3.75
CA ASP A 144 1.78 25.58 -2.70
C ASP A 144 0.47 24.82 -2.39
N ILE A 145 -0.11 24.25 -3.44
CA ILE A 145 -1.44 23.64 -3.40
C ILE A 145 -1.40 22.11 -3.48
N ARG A 146 -0.30 21.49 -3.90
CA ARG A 146 -0.31 20.04 -4.13
C ARG A 146 -0.33 19.29 -2.81
N ALA A 147 -1.39 18.53 -2.60
CA ALA A 147 -1.51 17.64 -1.46
C ALA A 147 -0.41 16.57 -1.49
N VAL A 148 0.29 16.38 -0.36
CA VAL A 148 1.41 15.42 -0.23
C VAL A 148 1.33 14.58 1.06
N GLY A 149 0.32 14.80 1.90
CA GLY A 149 0.15 14.05 3.15
C GLY A 149 1.35 14.24 4.08
N THR A 150 1.65 13.21 4.88
CA THR A 150 2.80 13.23 5.80
C THR A 150 4.13 12.90 5.11
N PHE A 151 4.10 12.59 3.81
CA PHE A 151 5.29 12.30 3.00
C PHE A 151 6.07 13.58 2.65
N GLY A 152 5.36 14.70 2.50
CA GLY A 152 5.96 16.00 2.24
C GLY A 152 6.41 16.22 0.78
N PRO A 153 7.02 17.37 0.48
CA PRO A 153 7.34 17.80 -0.88
C PRO A 153 8.49 17.03 -1.54
N THR A 154 9.28 16.28 -0.78
CA THR A 154 10.36 15.44 -1.31
C THR A 154 9.85 14.10 -1.85
N ASP A 155 8.66 13.66 -1.41
CA ASP A 155 7.96 12.49 -1.94
C ASP A 155 6.51 12.86 -2.31
N VAL A 156 6.40 13.63 -3.38
CA VAL A 156 5.12 14.14 -3.91
C VAL A 156 4.19 13.05 -4.45
N MET A 157 4.67 11.81 -4.57
CA MET A 157 3.89 10.67 -5.06
C MET A 157 3.42 9.75 -3.93
N GLY A 158 4.05 9.79 -2.76
CA GLY A 158 3.76 8.91 -1.63
C GLY A 158 2.27 8.92 -1.23
N MET A 159 1.72 10.11 -0.93
CA MET A 159 0.31 10.22 -0.54
C MET A 159 -0.65 9.77 -1.64
N ALA A 160 -0.42 10.20 -2.89
CA ALA A 160 -1.28 9.82 -4.01
C ALA A 160 -1.30 8.29 -4.19
N THR A 161 -0.15 7.62 -4.04
CA THR A 161 -0.03 6.16 -4.14
C THR A 161 -0.80 5.46 -3.02
N VAL A 162 -0.65 5.93 -1.78
CA VAL A 162 -1.37 5.37 -0.63
C VAL A 162 -2.88 5.58 -0.77
N VAL A 163 -3.33 6.77 -1.18
CA VAL A 163 -4.75 7.08 -1.43
C VAL A 163 -5.30 6.19 -2.55
N SER A 164 -4.54 6.00 -3.64
CA SER A 164 -4.88 5.07 -4.71
C SER A 164 -5.07 3.63 -4.20
N PHE A 165 -4.17 3.11 -3.37
CA PHE A 165 -4.31 1.78 -2.78
C PHE A 165 -5.50 1.67 -1.83
N GLY A 166 -5.74 2.69 -1.01
CA GLY A 166 -6.92 2.75 -0.15
C GLY A 166 -8.22 2.75 -0.95
N LEU A 167 -8.28 3.51 -2.04
CA LEU A 167 -9.45 3.56 -2.91
C LEU A 167 -9.71 2.20 -3.57
N VAL A 168 -8.67 1.55 -4.13
CA VAL A 168 -8.77 0.20 -4.70
C VAL A 168 -9.21 -0.83 -3.64
N CYS A 169 -8.73 -0.71 -2.40
CA CYS A 169 -9.18 -1.56 -1.30
C CYS A 169 -10.65 -1.30 -0.94
N ALA A 170 -11.06 -0.03 -0.86
CA ALA A 170 -12.42 0.37 -0.56
C ALA A 170 -13.41 -0.14 -1.62
N VAL A 171 -13.09 0.01 -2.90
CA VAL A 171 -13.88 -0.54 -4.01
C VAL A 171 -13.97 -2.08 -3.92
N GLY A 172 -12.84 -2.75 -3.70
CA GLY A 172 -12.82 -4.21 -3.54
C GLY A 172 -13.66 -4.70 -2.35
N LEU A 173 -13.64 -3.98 -1.23
CA LEU A 173 -14.46 -4.26 -0.05
C LEU A 173 -15.95 -4.02 -0.31
N ALA A 174 -16.30 -2.96 -1.04
CA ALA A 174 -17.67 -2.65 -1.42
C ALA A 174 -18.27 -3.71 -2.37
N LEU A 175 -17.47 -4.21 -3.31
CA LEU A 175 -17.86 -5.24 -4.30
C LEU A 175 -17.89 -6.68 -3.74
N GLY A 176 -17.47 -6.90 -2.49
CA GLY A 176 -17.40 -8.23 -1.86
C GLY A 176 -18.72 -9.03 -1.93
N SER A 177 -18.63 -10.35 -2.06
CA SER A 177 -19.79 -11.23 -2.36
C SER A 177 -20.80 -11.34 -1.21
N VAL A 178 -22.09 -11.60 -1.51
CA VAL A 178 -23.17 -11.87 -0.52
C VAL A 178 -22.92 -13.16 0.28
N SER A 179 -22.15 -14.08 -0.29
CA SER A 179 -21.71 -15.32 0.36
C SER A 179 -20.72 -15.06 1.50
N ASP A 180 -20.08 -13.90 1.49
CA ASP A 180 -19.34 -13.41 2.63
C ASP A 180 -20.33 -12.77 3.61
N VAL A 181 -20.30 -13.20 4.88
CA VAL A 181 -21.04 -12.59 6.00
C VAL A 181 -20.46 -11.20 6.32
N ALA A 182 -20.33 -10.34 5.31
CA ALA A 182 -19.99 -8.94 5.46
C ALA A 182 -21.32 -8.17 5.55
N PRO A 183 -21.64 -7.54 6.70
CA PRO A 183 -22.87 -6.78 6.86
C PRO A 183 -23.01 -5.73 5.75
N ALA A 184 -24.24 -5.50 5.25
CA ALA A 184 -24.52 -4.48 4.22
C ALA A 184 -23.92 -3.11 4.59
N ARG A 185 -23.95 -2.76 5.88
CA ARG A 185 -23.32 -1.57 6.44
C ARG A 185 -21.82 -1.44 6.11
N GLN A 186 -21.05 -2.53 6.14
CA GLN A 186 -19.62 -2.48 5.81
C GLN A 186 -19.38 -2.10 4.34
N ARG A 187 -20.25 -2.58 3.43
CA ARG A 187 -20.13 -2.25 2.00
C ARG A 187 -20.47 -0.79 1.73
N VAL A 188 -21.53 -0.29 2.37
CA VAL A 188 -21.90 1.13 2.31
C VAL A 188 -20.77 1.99 2.84
N VAL A 189 -20.19 1.66 4.00
CA VAL A 189 -19.04 2.39 4.54
C VAL A 189 -17.86 2.33 3.58
N ALA A 190 -17.56 1.17 2.98
CA ALA A 190 -16.47 1.06 2.01
C ALA A 190 -16.72 1.89 0.74
N ALA A 191 -17.95 1.90 0.21
CA ALA A 191 -18.32 2.75 -0.92
C ALA A 191 -18.19 4.24 -0.59
N LEU A 192 -18.66 4.66 0.58
CA LEU A 192 -18.49 6.03 1.08
C LEU A 192 -17.01 6.40 1.21
N CYS A 193 -16.18 5.52 1.78
CA CYS A 193 -14.73 5.74 1.82
C CYS A 193 -14.14 5.89 0.42
N ALA A 194 -14.55 5.06 -0.54
CA ALA A 194 -14.07 5.17 -1.91
C ALA A 194 -14.40 6.53 -2.52
N VAL A 195 -15.64 7.01 -2.35
CA VAL A 195 -16.08 8.35 -2.81
C VAL A 195 -15.28 9.46 -2.13
N VAL A 196 -15.13 9.41 -0.81
CA VAL A 196 -14.37 10.42 -0.05
C VAL A 196 -12.91 10.48 -0.51
N LEU A 197 -12.28 9.34 -0.78
CA LEU A 197 -10.88 9.25 -1.22
C LEU A 197 -10.63 9.80 -2.64
N VAL A 198 -11.66 10.04 -3.44
CA VAL A 198 -11.53 10.71 -4.74
C VAL A 198 -11.01 12.15 -4.57
N VAL A 199 -11.46 12.84 -3.51
CA VAL A 199 -11.08 14.24 -3.23
C VAL A 199 -9.56 14.40 -3.02
N PRO A 200 -8.91 13.71 -2.05
CA PRO A 200 -7.46 13.80 -1.88
C PRO A 200 -6.67 13.37 -3.12
N LEU A 201 -7.18 12.39 -3.89
CA LEU A 201 -6.54 11.96 -5.14
C LEU A 201 -6.61 13.05 -6.23
N ALA A 202 -7.69 13.82 -6.28
CA ALA A 202 -7.82 14.96 -7.19
C ALA A 202 -6.80 16.05 -6.86
N VAL A 203 -6.74 16.47 -5.59
CA VAL A 203 -5.87 17.57 -5.14
C VAL A 203 -4.39 17.17 -5.00
N SER A 204 -4.06 15.89 -5.20
CA SER A 204 -2.68 15.43 -5.33
C SER A 204 -2.08 15.73 -6.71
N PHE A 205 -2.90 16.08 -7.71
CA PHE A 205 -2.53 16.36 -9.10
C PHE A 205 -1.70 15.25 -9.78
N SER A 206 -1.88 13.99 -9.38
CA SER A 206 -1.10 12.86 -9.90
C SER A 206 -1.82 12.12 -11.02
N ARG A 207 -1.53 12.47 -12.28
CA ARG A 207 -2.10 11.82 -13.47
C ARG A 207 -1.88 10.30 -13.47
N GLY A 208 -0.68 9.86 -13.10
CA GLY A 208 -0.34 8.43 -13.05
C GLY A 208 -1.18 7.66 -12.02
N ALA A 209 -1.41 8.26 -10.84
CA ALA A 209 -2.24 7.66 -9.80
C ALA A 209 -3.70 7.51 -10.26
N TRP A 210 -4.24 8.53 -10.93
CA TRP A 210 -5.59 8.48 -11.51
C TRP A 210 -5.76 7.34 -12.53
N ILE A 211 -4.83 7.23 -13.48
CA ILE A 211 -4.90 6.18 -14.52
C ILE A 211 -4.79 4.80 -13.87
N ALA A 212 -3.81 4.60 -12.99
CA ALA A 212 -3.61 3.31 -12.32
C ALA A 212 -4.81 2.91 -11.46
N THR A 213 -5.37 3.85 -10.68
CA THR A 213 -6.56 3.61 -9.86
C THR A 213 -7.79 3.30 -10.70
N ALA A 214 -8.02 4.05 -11.79
CA ALA A 214 -9.14 3.81 -12.68
C ALA A 214 -9.06 2.42 -13.33
N VAL A 215 -7.88 2.03 -13.82
CA VAL A 215 -7.64 0.69 -14.40
C VAL A 215 -7.88 -0.40 -13.35
N ALA A 216 -7.33 -0.26 -12.14
CA ALA A 216 -7.47 -1.25 -11.08
C ALA A 216 -8.94 -1.41 -10.62
N CYS A 217 -9.63 -0.30 -10.37
CA CYS A 217 -11.04 -0.32 -9.96
C CYS A 217 -11.95 -0.82 -11.09
N GLY A 218 -11.68 -0.42 -12.34
CA GLY A 218 -12.37 -0.90 -13.52
C GLY A 218 -12.24 -2.42 -13.66
N LEU A 219 -11.03 -2.96 -13.50
CA LEU A 219 -10.82 -4.41 -13.50
C LEU A 219 -11.57 -5.11 -12.36
N GLN A 220 -11.59 -4.55 -11.14
CA GLN A 220 -12.38 -5.11 -10.03
C GLN A 220 -13.88 -5.15 -10.37
N VAL A 221 -14.42 -4.09 -10.97
CA VAL A 221 -15.82 -4.01 -11.40
C VAL A 221 -16.13 -5.05 -12.48
N LEU A 222 -15.26 -5.17 -13.49
CA LEU A 222 -15.39 -6.16 -14.57
C LEU A 222 -15.39 -7.59 -14.00
N LEU A 223 -14.47 -7.90 -13.10
CA LEU A 223 -14.34 -9.23 -12.48
C LEU A 223 -15.47 -9.53 -11.48
N ALA A 224 -16.00 -8.53 -10.78
CA ALA A 224 -17.15 -8.70 -9.87
C ALA A 224 -18.48 -8.89 -10.63
N GLY A 225 -18.54 -8.45 -11.89
CA GLY A 225 -19.70 -8.48 -12.76
C GLY A 225 -20.53 -7.21 -12.69
N LEU A 226 -20.87 -6.64 -13.86
CA LEU A 226 -21.49 -5.33 -14.02
C LEU A 226 -22.79 -5.15 -13.20
N ARG A 227 -23.64 -6.18 -13.12
CA ARG A 227 -24.90 -6.14 -12.36
C ARG A 227 -24.69 -5.96 -10.85
N ARG A 228 -23.62 -6.56 -10.32
CA ARG A 228 -23.23 -6.40 -8.91
C ARG A 228 -22.67 -5.01 -8.65
N ALA A 229 -21.86 -4.50 -9.57
CA ALA A 229 -21.29 -3.16 -9.44
C ALA A 229 -22.37 -2.08 -9.42
N VAL A 230 -23.34 -2.12 -10.35
CA VAL A 230 -24.46 -1.16 -10.38
C VAL A 230 -25.21 -1.16 -9.05
N GLY A 231 -25.57 -2.34 -8.52
CA GLY A 231 -26.29 -2.44 -7.25
C GLY A 231 -25.54 -1.92 -6.01
N VAL A 232 -24.22 -1.78 -6.05
CA VAL A 232 -23.43 -1.18 -4.95
C VAL A 232 -23.39 0.35 -5.05
N PHE A 233 -23.44 0.92 -6.26
CA PHE A 233 -23.39 2.37 -6.48
C PHE A 233 -24.78 3.03 -6.58
N THR A 234 -25.85 2.25 -6.70
CA THR A 234 -27.24 2.74 -6.74
C THR A 234 -28.02 2.50 -5.43
N ALA A 235 -27.40 1.88 -4.43
CA ALA A 235 -27.99 1.60 -3.12
C ALA A 235 -27.58 2.67 -2.09
#